data_AF-A0AAW1GK08-F1
#
_entry.id   AF-A0AAW1GK08-F1
#
_cell.length_a   1.000
_cell.length_b   1.000
_cell.length_c   1.000
_cell.angle_alpha   90.00
_cell.angle_beta   90.00
_cell.angle_gamma   90.00
#
_symmetry.space_group_name_H-M   'P 1'
#
loop_
_entity.id
_entity.type
_entity.pdbx_description
1 polymer ?
#
loop_
_entity_poly.entity_id
_entity_poly.type
_entity_poly.pdbx_seq_one_letter_code
_entity_poly.pdbx_strand_id
1 'polypeptide(L)'
;MIAAKDVFPDIKNLNRELMKCDHDYASIQSAAKTQIKDLEFRLPNLEDAMRKAYGMISTDKNFKQRQALFLLYSIEMVAEAARFKYIEQKTVKQLPSDVEVASLVNKWNKLSEQIVGSTDGNFKTPIDIQVTETKIWTVKTVAEIKPDMGILGYVKPTTQDKSSVSDEF
;
A
#
# COMPACT_ATOMS: atom_id res chain seq x y z
N MET A 1 -20.65 -4.84 -4.94
CA MET A 1 -21.83 -4.56 -4.10
C MET A 1 -22.00 -5.53 -2.91
N ILE A 2 -21.41 -6.73 -2.94
CA ILE A 2 -21.50 -7.72 -1.84
C ILE A 2 -20.75 -7.24 -0.57
N ALA A 3 -19.51 -6.78 -0.71
CA ALA A 3 -18.65 -6.39 0.42
C ALA A 3 -19.23 -5.34 1.39
N ALA A 4 -20.07 -4.40 0.91
CA ALA A 4 -20.60 -3.37 1.79
C ALA A 4 -21.57 -3.94 2.85
N LYS A 5 -22.31 -4.99 2.53
CA LYS A 5 -23.28 -5.62 3.45
C LYS A 5 -22.56 -6.43 4.54
N ASP A 6 -21.38 -6.95 4.24
CA ASP A 6 -20.59 -7.73 5.19
C ASP A 6 -19.79 -6.84 6.15
N VAL A 7 -19.33 -5.67 5.69
CA VAL A 7 -18.57 -4.71 6.52
C VAL A 7 -19.48 -3.92 7.45
N PHE A 8 -20.69 -3.58 7.00
CA PHE A 8 -21.69 -2.82 7.79
C PHE A 8 -23.05 -3.54 7.77
N PRO A 9 -23.19 -4.67 8.49
CA PRO A 9 -24.38 -5.52 8.41
C PRO A 9 -25.63 -4.84 9.00
N ASP A 10 -25.47 -4.00 10.02
CA ASP A 10 -26.58 -3.35 10.72
C ASP A 10 -27.10 -2.08 10.03
N ILE A 11 -26.43 -1.62 8.96
CA ILE A 11 -26.87 -0.46 8.19
C ILE A 11 -27.96 -0.89 7.21
N LYS A 12 -29.20 -0.87 7.72
CA LYS A 12 -30.43 -1.29 7.04
C LYS A 12 -31.04 -0.22 6.12
N ASN A 13 -30.70 1.05 6.34
CA ASN A 13 -31.24 2.20 5.60
C ASN A 13 -30.19 2.78 4.64
N LEU A 14 -30.64 3.31 3.50
CA LEU A 14 -29.91 3.75 2.29
C LEU A 14 -28.81 4.82 2.46
N ASN A 15 -28.35 5.15 3.68
CA ASN A 15 -27.26 6.09 3.92
C ASN A 15 -25.87 5.46 3.65
N ARG A 16 -25.78 4.61 2.62
CA ARG A 16 -24.53 4.01 2.15
C ARG A 16 -23.92 4.96 1.13
N GLU A 17 -23.09 5.86 1.60
CA GLU A 17 -22.34 6.75 0.71
C GLU A 17 -21.19 5.97 0.08
N LEU A 18 -21.19 5.90 -1.25
CA LEU A 18 -20.08 5.35 -2.00
C LEU A 18 -18.93 6.35 -2.04
N MET A 19 -17.71 5.81 -2.11
CA MET A 19 -16.53 6.62 -2.39
C MET A 19 -16.68 7.38 -3.72
N LYS A 20 -16.23 8.64 -3.75
CA LYS A 20 -16.26 9.50 -4.94
C LYS A 20 -14.94 9.50 -5.72
N CYS A 21 -14.05 8.56 -5.41
CA CYS A 21 -12.84 8.22 -6.16
C CYS A 21 -12.70 6.70 -6.24
N ASP A 22 -11.88 6.25 -7.19
CA ASP A 22 -11.54 4.83 -7.34
C ASP A 22 -10.57 4.39 -6.23
N HIS A 23 -10.21 3.11 -6.24
CA HIS A 23 -9.41 2.47 -5.20
C HIS A 23 -7.90 2.48 -5.49
N ASP A 24 -7.47 2.95 -6.66
CA ASP A 24 -6.06 3.08 -6.99
C ASP A 24 -5.46 4.39 -6.48
N TYR A 25 -4.15 4.37 -6.25
CA TYR A 25 -3.43 5.52 -5.72
C TYR A 25 -3.48 6.76 -6.61
N ALA A 26 -3.58 6.63 -7.93
CA ALA A 26 -3.63 7.79 -8.81
C ALA A 26 -4.97 8.54 -8.64
N SER A 27 -6.08 7.80 -8.61
CA SER A 27 -7.43 8.34 -8.36
C SER A 27 -7.53 8.97 -6.97
N ILE A 28 -7.00 8.30 -5.94
CA ILE A 28 -7.01 8.80 -4.55
C ILE A 28 -6.16 10.08 -4.41
N GLN A 29 -4.91 10.09 -4.88
CA GLN A 29 -4.01 11.25 -4.78
C GLN A 29 -4.56 12.46 -5.55
N SER A 30 -5.12 12.22 -6.75
CA SER A 30 -5.79 13.26 -7.53
C SER A 30 -6.97 13.87 -6.79
N ALA A 31 -7.83 13.03 -6.19
CA ALA A 31 -8.97 13.49 -5.40
C ALA A 31 -8.54 14.24 -4.13
N ALA A 32 -7.51 13.75 -3.43
CA ALA A 32 -6.97 14.36 -2.21
C ALA A 32 -6.20 15.67 -2.48
N LYS A 33 -5.77 15.89 -3.74
CA LYS A 33 -4.90 16.99 -4.17
C LYS A 33 -3.54 17.00 -3.46
N THR A 34 -2.97 15.81 -3.25
CA THR A 34 -1.65 15.61 -2.66
C THR A 34 -1.05 14.30 -3.17
N GLN A 35 0.25 14.07 -2.96
CA GLN A 35 0.93 12.83 -3.30
C GLN A 35 1.44 12.14 -2.02
N ILE A 36 1.62 10.82 -2.07
CA ILE A 36 2.16 10.02 -0.96
C ILE A 36 3.47 10.62 -0.45
N LYS A 37 4.37 10.99 -1.36
CA LYS A 37 5.70 11.56 -1.03
C LYS A 37 5.64 12.91 -0.32
N ASP A 38 4.50 13.60 -0.38
CA ASP A 38 4.29 14.92 0.20
C ASP A 38 3.49 14.85 1.52
N LEU A 39 3.18 13.64 2.02
CA LEU A 39 2.48 13.45 3.28
C LEU A 39 3.41 13.58 4.49
N GLU A 40 2.87 14.15 5.56
CA GLU A 40 3.49 14.13 6.87
C GLU A 40 2.83 13.03 7.72
N PHE A 41 3.52 11.91 7.98
CA PHE A 41 2.99 10.79 8.76
C PHE A 41 2.93 11.09 10.26
N ARG A 42 2.08 12.04 10.62
CA ARG A 42 1.86 12.50 12.00
C ARG A 42 0.45 12.12 12.42
N LEU A 43 0.30 11.55 13.62
CA LEU A 43 -1.03 11.19 14.15
C LEU A 43 -2.03 12.35 14.14
N PRO A 44 -1.66 13.61 14.46
CA PRO A 44 -2.57 14.74 14.32
C PRO A 44 -3.11 14.96 12.91
N ASN A 45 -2.35 14.64 11.86
CA ASN A 45 -2.80 14.81 10.48
C ASN A 45 -3.84 13.75 10.09
N LEU A 46 -3.65 12.50 10.54
CA LEU A 46 -4.65 11.44 10.39
C LEU A 46 -5.92 11.77 11.18
N GLU A 47 -5.77 12.25 12.43
CA GLU A 47 -6.91 12.67 13.26
C GLU A 47 -7.70 13.81 12.61
N ASP A 48 -7.02 14.85 12.13
CA ASP A 48 -7.65 15.97 11.43
C ASP A 48 -8.35 15.52 10.14
N ALA A 49 -7.72 14.67 9.33
CA ALA A 49 -8.33 14.12 8.13
C ALA A 49 -9.59 13.30 8.46
N MET A 50 -9.54 12.47 9.52
CA MET A 50 -10.68 11.71 10.02
C MET A 50 -11.81 12.63 10.49
N ARG A 51 -11.53 13.64 11.32
CA ARG A 51 -12.53 14.61 11.80
C ARG A 51 -13.17 15.37 10.65
N LYS A 52 -12.39 15.73 9.63
CA LYS A 52 -12.89 16.40 8.43
C LYS A 52 -13.78 15.50 7.59
N ALA A 53 -13.56 14.20 7.56
CA ALA A 53 -14.39 13.25 6.80
C ALA A 53 -15.62 12.76 7.57
N TYR A 54 -15.52 12.64 8.89
CA TYR A 54 -16.57 12.10 9.75
C TYR A 54 -17.82 12.99 9.77
N GLY A 55 -18.99 12.37 9.59
CA GLY A 55 -20.28 13.07 9.64
C GLY A 55 -20.54 14.03 8.47
N MET A 56 -19.72 13.99 7.42
CA MET A 56 -19.88 14.90 6.30
C MET A 56 -21.07 14.54 5.41
N ILE A 57 -21.77 15.57 4.93
CA ILE A 57 -22.85 15.45 3.94
C ILE A 57 -22.24 15.33 2.53
N SER A 58 -22.71 14.37 1.75
CA SER A 58 -22.19 14.06 0.41
C SER A 58 -22.34 15.19 -0.63
N THR A 59 -23.17 16.18 -0.35
CA THR A 59 -23.35 17.39 -1.16
C THR A 59 -22.34 18.50 -0.85
N ASP A 60 -21.47 18.35 0.15
CA ASP A 60 -20.38 19.31 0.41
C ASP A 60 -19.39 19.32 -0.77
N LYS A 61 -19.04 20.51 -1.27
CA LYS A 61 -18.12 20.68 -2.39
C LYS A 61 -16.73 20.07 -2.16
N ASN A 62 -16.32 19.90 -0.91
CA ASN A 62 -15.05 19.32 -0.50
C ASN A 62 -15.17 17.84 -0.11
N PHE A 63 -16.34 17.22 -0.22
CA PHE A 63 -16.59 15.84 0.20
C PHE A 63 -15.59 14.87 -0.41
N LYS A 64 -15.44 14.90 -1.73
CA LYS A 64 -14.50 14.04 -2.45
C LYS A 64 -13.06 14.21 -1.95
N GLN A 65 -12.63 15.46 -1.75
CA GLN A 65 -11.26 15.74 -1.33
C GLN A 65 -10.98 15.26 0.09
N ARG A 66 -11.88 15.55 1.03
CA ARG A 66 -11.68 15.20 2.45
C ARG A 66 -11.78 13.68 2.66
N GLN A 67 -12.70 13.01 1.96
CA GLN A 67 -12.78 11.55 1.96
C GLN A 67 -11.49 10.91 1.41
N ALA A 68 -10.99 11.40 0.27
CA ALA A 68 -9.78 10.87 -0.34
C ALA A 68 -8.53 11.12 0.53
N LEU A 69 -8.43 12.30 1.16
CA LEU A 69 -7.31 12.61 2.05
C LEU A 69 -7.30 11.71 3.29
N PHE A 70 -8.46 11.49 3.90
CA PHE A 70 -8.59 10.54 5.02
C PHE A 70 -8.22 9.12 4.61
N LEU A 71 -8.71 8.66 3.46
CA LEU A 71 -8.37 7.34 2.96
C LEU A 71 -6.85 7.22 2.72
N LEU A 72 -6.24 8.22 2.09
CA LEU A 72 -4.81 8.21 1.79
C LEU A 72 -3.97 8.08 3.07
N TYR A 73 -4.24 8.91 4.09
CA TYR A 73 -3.56 8.77 5.39
C TYR A 73 -3.80 7.40 6.04
N SER A 74 -5.03 6.89 5.98
CA SER A 74 -5.38 5.60 6.59
C SER A 74 -4.69 4.43 5.89
N ILE A 75 -4.60 4.44 4.56
CA ILE A 75 -3.89 3.41 3.81
C ILE A 75 -2.40 3.44 4.16
N GLU A 76 -1.75 4.60 4.11
CA GLU A 76 -0.30 4.70 4.34
C GLU A 76 0.07 4.35 5.78
N MET A 77 -0.63 4.91 6.77
CA MET A 77 -0.27 4.76 8.19
C MET A 77 -0.77 3.46 8.82
N VAL A 78 -1.58 2.66 8.12
CA VAL A 78 -2.10 1.38 8.61
C VAL A 78 -1.72 0.23 7.68
N ALA A 79 -2.21 0.23 6.44
CA ALA A 79 -2.00 -0.88 5.52
C ALA A 79 -0.55 -0.93 5.02
N GLU A 80 0.01 0.19 4.58
CA GLU A 80 1.40 0.23 4.10
C GLU A 80 2.40 0.12 5.25
N ALA A 81 2.12 0.73 6.40
CA ALA A 81 2.89 0.49 7.62
C ALA A 81 2.94 -0.99 8.02
N ALA A 82 1.84 -1.74 7.87
CA ALA A 82 1.86 -3.19 8.09
C ALA A 82 2.65 -3.97 7.03
N ARG A 83 2.60 -3.53 5.77
CA ARG A 83 3.34 -4.15 4.66
C ARG A 83 4.84 -3.87 4.73
N PHE A 84 5.24 -2.71 5.24
CA PHE A 84 6.62 -2.24 5.28
C PHE A 84 6.99 -1.69 6.66
N LYS A 85 7.95 -2.35 7.31
CA LYS A 85 8.58 -1.85 8.55
C LYS A 85 9.24 -0.49 8.36
N TYR A 86 9.69 -0.18 7.15
CA TYR A 86 10.22 1.15 6.83
C TYR A 86 9.16 2.25 7.02
N ILE A 87 7.94 2.01 6.52
CA ILE A 87 6.81 2.95 6.63
C ILE A 87 6.28 3.00 8.07
N GLU A 88 6.23 1.85 8.76
CA GLU A 88 5.95 1.78 10.20
C GLU A 88 6.90 2.67 10.99
N GLN A 89 8.21 2.55 10.77
CA GLN A 89 9.21 3.34 11.49
C GLN A 89 9.06 4.84 11.23
N LYS A 90 8.77 5.24 9.99
CA LYS A 90 8.45 6.64 9.69
C LYS A 90 7.21 7.11 10.44
N THR A 91 6.16 6.30 10.45
CA THR A 91 4.90 6.60 11.16
C THR A 91 5.09 6.73 12.67
N VAL A 92 5.78 5.77 13.30
CA VAL A 92 6.05 5.76 14.76
C VAL A 92 6.92 6.95 15.15
N LYS A 93 7.94 7.27 14.34
CA LYS A 93 8.83 8.42 14.57
C LYS A 93 8.22 9.76 14.13
N GLN A 94 7.00 9.74 13.58
CA GLN A 94 6.29 10.91 13.05
C GLN A 94 7.10 11.71 12.00
N LEU A 95 7.81 10.97 11.14
CA LEU A 95 8.63 11.53 10.07
C LEU A 95 7.80 11.76 8.81
N PRO A 96 8.20 12.71 7.94
CA PRO A 96 7.57 12.86 6.65
C PRO A 96 7.75 11.60 5.78
N SER A 97 6.76 11.38 4.93
CA SER A 97 6.87 10.51 3.77
C SER A 97 7.90 11.06 2.79
N ASP A 98 8.27 10.25 1.81
CA ASP A 98 9.23 10.63 0.78
C ASP A 98 9.06 9.78 -0.49
N VAL A 99 9.99 10.01 -1.43
CA VAL A 99 10.06 9.30 -2.70
C VAL A 99 10.25 7.79 -2.49
N GLU A 100 10.99 7.39 -1.46
CA GLU A 100 11.23 5.98 -1.13
C GLU A 100 9.96 5.27 -0.71
N VAL A 101 9.18 5.87 0.19
CA VAL A 101 7.85 5.36 0.58
C VAL A 101 6.98 5.14 -0.68
N ALA A 102 6.84 6.16 -1.51
CA ALA A 102 6.04 6.06 -2.74
C ALA A 102 6.57 4.96 -3.68
N SER A 103 7.89 4.77 -3.76
CA SER A 103 8.50 3.73 -4.58
C SER A 103 8.23 2.32 -4.05
N LEU A 104 8.35 2.13 -2.74
CA LEU A 104 8.12 0.85 -2.06
C LEU A 104 6.67 0.41 -2.21
N VAL A 105 5.71 1.29 -1.90
CA VAL A 105 4.27 1.04 -2.02
C VAL A 105 3.92 0.56 -3.43
N ASN A 106 4.41 1.26 -4.46
CA ASN A 106 4.16 0.89 -5.86
C ASN A 106 4.81 -0.43 -6.30
N LYS A 107 5.80 -0.93 -5.55
CA LYS A 107 6.59 -2.13 -5.88
C LYS A 107 6.33 -3.31 -4.95
N TRP A 108 5.44 -3.19 -3.97
CA TRP A 108 5.14 -4.22 -2.98
C TRP A 108 4.86 -5.60 -3.60
N ASN A 109 4.01 -5.66 -4.63
CA ASN A 109 3.68 -6.92 -5.31
C ASN A 109 4.92 -7.53 -5.98
N LYS A 110 5.71 -6.74 -6.72
CA LYS A 110 6.93 -7.20 -7.40
C LYS A 110 7.99 -7.65 -6.40
N LEU A 111 8.15 -6.92 -5.30
CA LEU A 111 9.05 -7.31 -4.21
C LEU A 111 8.61 -8.64 -3.61
N SER A 112 7.31 -8.82 -3.36
CA SER A 112 6.77 -10.09 -2.84
C SER A 112 7.03 -11.26 -3.79
N GLU A 113 6.82 -11.07 -5.09
CA GLU A 113 7.11 -12.06 -6.13
C GLU A 113 8.59 -12.43 -6.19
N GLN A 114 9.49 -11.44 -6.16
CA GLN A 114 10.93 -11.69 -6.19
C GLN A 114 11.44 -12.35 -4.91
N ILE A 115 10.89 -12.00 -3.75
CA ILE A 115 11.26 -12.63 -2.47
C ILE A 115 10.81 -14.09 -2.45
N VAL A 116 9.53 -14.37 -2.76
CA VAL A 116 9.00 -15.74 -2.76
C VAL A 116 9.64 -16.60 -3.85
N GLY A 117 9.90 -16.01 -5.01
CA GLY A 117 10.50 -16.68 -6.16
C GLY A 117 12.03 -16.70 -6.18
N SER A 118 12.70 -16.23 -5.12
CA SER A 118 14.16 -16.16 -5.06
C SER A 118 14.82 -17.55 -5.00
N THR A 119 16.04 -17.65 -5.54
CA THR A 119 16.89 -18.85 -5.43
C THR A 119 18.13 -18.47 -4.62
N ASP A 120 18.37 -19.19 -3.52
CA ASP A 120 19.45 -18.90 -2.57
C ASP A 120 19.47 -17.43 -2.09
N GLY A 121 18.28 -16.83 -1.97
CA GLY A 121 18.10 -15.44 -1.56
C GLY A 121 18.37 -14.40 -2.66
N ASN A 122 18.68 -14.81 -3.88
CA ASN A 122 18.87 -13.90 -5.02
C ASN A 122 17.58 -13.72 -5.81
N PHE A 123 17.27 -12.48 -6.19
CA PHE A 123 16.14 -12.17 -7.06
C PHE A 123 16.41 -12.67 -8.48
N LYS A 124 15.35 -13.13 -9.15
CA LYS A 124 15.41 -13.45 -10.58
C LYS A 124 15.54 -12.20 -11.43
N THR A 125 14.96 -11.10 -10.98
CA THR A 125 15.04 -9.79 -11.64
C THR A 125 15.23 -8.73 -10.57
N PRO A 126 16.29 -7.91 -10.67
CA PRO A 126 16.50 -6.80 -9.74
C PRO A 126 15.33 -5.81 -9.76
N ILE A 127 15.06 -5.18 -8.62
CA ILE A 127 14.01 -4.18 -8.47
C ILE A 127 14.65 -2.86 -8.06
N ASP A 128 14.49 -1.85 -8.90
CA ASP A 128 14.94 -0.49 -8.59
C ASP A 128 13.94 0.17 -7.63
N ILE A 129 14.42 0.69 -6.51
CA ILE A 129 13.69 1.52 -5.55
C ILE A 129 14.22 2.95 -5.68
N GLN A 130 13.33 3.91 -5.89
CA GLN A 130 13.69 5.32 -5.96
C GLN A 130 13.83 5.85 -4.53
N VAL A 131 15.03 6.22 -4.09
CA VAL A 131 15.28 6.66 -2.70
C VAL A 131 15.14 8.18 -2.58
N THR A 132 15.60 8.91 -3.60
CA THR A 132 15.42 10.36 -3.75
C THR A 132 15.15 10.66 -5.22
N GLU A 133 14.84 11.90 -5.60
CA GLU A 133 14.61 12.27 -7.02
C GLU A 133 15.78 11.90 -7.96
N THR A 134 17.00 11.74 -7.43
CA THR A 134 18.21 11.45 -8.24
C THR A 134 18.88 10.13 -7.88
N LYS A 135 18.45 9.44 -6.82
CA LYS A 135 19.09 8.22 -6.32
C LYS A 135 18.17 7.01 -6.46
N ILE A 136 18.71 5.97 -7.09
CA ILE A 136 18.10 4.65 -7.21
C ILE A 136 18.89 3.65 -6.38
N TRP A 137 18.18 2.79 -5.66
CA TRP A 137 18.70 1.60 -5.00
C TRP A 137 18.19 0.36 -5.74
N THR A 138 19.09 -0.35 -6.43
CA THR A 138 18.76 -1.59 -7.13
C THR A 138 18.86 -2.78 -6.17
N VAL A 139 17.72 -3.28 -5.71
CA VAL A 139 17.61 -4.46 -4.84
C VAL A 139 17.79 -5.72 -5.68
N LYS A 140 18.71 -6.59 -5.27
CA LYS A 140 19.05 -7.84 -5.97
C LYS A 140 18.86 -9.07 -5.10
N THR A 141 18.73 -8.90 -3.78
CA THR A 141 18.65 -10.02 -2.84
C THR A 141 17.55 -9.82 -1.80
N VAL A 142 17.08 -10.92 -1.23
CA VAL A 142 16.15 -10.91 -0.10
C VAL A 142 16.76 -10.19 1.11
N ALA A 143 18.06 -10.40 1.37
CA ALA A 143 18.74 -9.84 2.53
C ALA A 143 18.74 -8.31 2.55
N GLU A 144 18.86 -7.68 1.37
CA GLU A 144 18.86 -6.23 1.22
C GLU A 144 17.53 -5.58 1.64
N ILE A 145 16.39 -6.16 1.23
CA ILE A 145 15.07 -5.55 1.46
C ILE A 145 14.33 -6.11 2.68
N LYS A 146 14.72 -7.28 3.19
CA LYS A 146 14.08 -7.93 4.34
C LYS A 146 13.91 -7.00 5.56
N PRO A 147 14.85 -6.10 5.92
CA PRO A 147 14.65 -5.18 7.04
C PRO A 147 13.46 -4.24 6.86
N ASP A 148 13.12 -3.89 5.61
CA ASP A 148 12.08 -2.92 5.27
C ASP A 148 10.71 -3.57 5.08
N MET A 149 10.65 -4.90 4.89
CA MET A 149 9.41 -5.66 4.70
C MET A 149 8.76 -6.05 6.03
N GLY A 150 7.44 -5.86 6.11
CA GLY A 150 6.58 -6.37 7.19
C GLY A 150 5.83 -7.63 6.77
N ILE A 151 5.07 -7.56 5.67
CA ILE A 151 4.22 -8.64 5.16
C ILE A 151 4.41 -8.76 3.64
N LEU A 152 4.36 -9.99 3.13
CA LEU A 152 4.41 -10.29 1.70
C LEU A 152 3.01 -10.52 1.14
N GLY A 153 2.79 -10.08 -0.09
CA GLY A 153 1.62 -10.46 -0.88
C GLY A 153 1.64 -11.97 -1.17
N TYR A 154 0.47 -12.58 -1.25
CA TYR A 154 0.37 -13.97 -1.65
C TYR A 154 0.83 -14.15 -3.10
N VAL A 155 1.78 -15.05 -3.32
CA VAL A 155 2.28 -15.42 -4.63
C VAL A 155 1.87 -16.87 -4.88
N LYS A 156 1.14 -17.11 -5.98
CA LYS A 156 0.75 -18.48 -6.35
C LYS A 156 2.03 -19.30 -6.59
N PRO A 157 2.16 -20.50 -5.99
CA PRO A 157 3.23 -21.41 -6.35
C PRO A 157 3.11 -21.72 -7.84
N THR A 158 4.19 -21.54 -8.61
CA THR A 158 4.27 -22.14 -9.94
C THR A 158 4.30 -23.64 -9.74
N THR A 159 3.25 -24.34 -10.19
CA THR A 159 3.25 -25.81 -10.28
C THR A 159 4.49 -26.22 -11.06
N GLN A 160 5.43 -26.89 -10.39
CA GLN A 160 6.44 -27.66 -11.09
C GLN A 160 5.70 -28.76 -11.85
N ASP A 161 5.80 -28.76 -13.18
CA ASP A 161 5.39 -29.89 -14.00
C ASP A 161 6.21 -31.11 -13.56
N LYS A 162 5.57 -32.03 -12.84
CA LYS A 162 6.14 -33.35 -12.52
C LYS A 162 6.06 -34.26 -13.74
N SER A 163 6.64 -33.84 -14.87
CA SER A 163 6.69 -34.63 -16.11
C SER A 163 8.14 -34.81 -16.58
N SER A 164 9.01 -35.25 -15.69
CA SER A 164 10.36 -35.73 -16.04
C SER A 164 11.00 -36.50 -14.88
N VAL A 165 10.33 -37.55 -14.43
CA VAL A 165 11.04 -38.71 -13.89
C VAL A 165 10.56 -39.89 -14.71
N SER A 166 11.33 -40.22 -15.74
CA SER A 166 11.27 -41.52 -16.39
C SER A 166 11.66 -42.56 -15.34
N ASP A 167 10.72 -43.43 -15.00
CA ASP A 167 11.01 -44.66 -14.27
C ASP A 167 11.87 -45.57 -15.17
N GLU A 168 13.18 -45.40 -15.07
CA GLU A 168 14.15 -46.46 -15.36
C GLU A 168 14.88 -46.75 -14.06
N PHE A 169 14.49 -47.83 -13.38
CA PHE A 169 15.34 -48.90 -12.82
C PHE A 169 14.44 -49.97 -12.18
#